data_AF-A0A8T3P7N6-F1
#
_entry.id   AF-A0A8T3P7N6-F1
#
_cell.length_a   1.000
_cell.length_b   1.000
_cell.length_c   1.000
_cell.angle_alpha   90.00
_cell.angle_beta   90.00
_cell.angle_gamma   90.00
#
_symmetry.space_group_name_H-M   'P 1'
#
loop_
_entity.id
_entity.type
_entity.pdbx_description
1 polymer ?
#
loop_
_entity_poly.entity_id
_entity_poly.type
_entity_poly.pdbx_seq_one_letter_code
_entity_poly.pdbx_strand_id
1 'polypeptide(L)'
;MAQLSIRLSEELAAQLKVASAASGRSLNGWVTAVLSAAVDPETATDEASRVRERLARAGILAGDLGPPRPRPDPDAVARARKMAGRGRPLSDLVSEGRG
;
A
#
# COMPACT_ATOMS: atom_id res chain seq x y z
N MET A 1 7.76 24.03 15.13
CA MET A 1 7.16 23.33 13.99
C MET A 1 7.88 23.78 12.73
N ALA A 2 8.33 22.86 11.89
CA ALA A 2 8.90 23.18 10.58
C ALA A 2 7.94 22.67 9.49
N GLN A 3 7.73 23.46 8.44
CA GLN A 3 6.88 23.08 7.31
C GLN A 3 7.77 22.72 6.12
N LEU A 4 7.49 21.55 5.53
CA LEU A 4 8.18 21.04 4.35
C LEU A 4 7.18 20.95 3.20
N SER A 5 7.49 21.59 2.07
CA SER A 5 6.75 21.46 0.82
C SER A 5 7.67 20.83 -0.22
N ILE A 6 7.29 19.66 -0.73
CA ILE A 6 8.06 18.90 -1.73
C ILE A 6 7.29 18.82 -3.05
N ARG A 7 8.01 18.92 -4.16
CA ARG A 7 7.46 18.64 -5.49
C ARG A 7 7.68 17.17 -5.81
N LEU A 8 6.62 16.51 -6.27
CA LEU A 8 6.60 15.08 -6.54
C LEU A 8 5.96 14.87 -7.92
N SER A 9 6.26 13.76 -8.58
CA SER A 9 5.44 13.32 -9.71
C SER A 9 4.03 12.99 -9.23
N GLU A 10 3.03 13.15 -10.09
CA GLU A 10 1.66 12.75 -9.74
C GLU A 10 1.57 11.27 -9.39
N GLU A 11 2.34 10.44 -10.08
CA GLU A 11 2.43 9.01 -9.81
C GLU A 11 2.89 8.73 -8.38
N LEU A 12 3.97 9.40 -7.93
CA LEU A 12 4.47 9.24 -6.57
C LEU A 12 3.46 9.76 -5.54
N ALA A 13 2.79 10.88 -5.81
CA ALA A 13 1.74 11.40 -4.94
C ALA A 13 0.55 10.42 -4.80
N ALA A 14 0.18 9.74 -5.88
CA ALA A 14 -0.85 8.70 -5.85
C ALA A 14 -0.40 7.48 -5.05
N GLN A 15 0.83 7.00 -5.25
CA GLN A 15 1.39 5.87 -4.49
C GLN A 15 1.45 6.17 -2.99
N LEU A 16 1.84 7.38 -2.59
CA LEU A 16 1.86 7.80 -1.18
C LEU A 16 0.47 7.84 -0.55
N LYS A 17 -0.56 8.27 -1.28
CA LYS A 17 -1.95 8.23 -0.81
C LYS A 17 -2.42 6.79 -0.56
N VAL A 18 -2.08 5.87 -1.44
CA VAL A 18 -2.41 4.44 -1.26
C VAL A 18 -1.69 3.86 -0.04
N ALA A 19 -0.39 4.11 0.11
CA ALA A 19 0.41 3.60 1.23
C ALA A 19 -0.04 4.15 2.60
N SER A 20 -0.41 5.43 2.66
CA SER A 20 -0.96 6.04 3.88
C SER A 20 -2.35 5.49 4.24
N ALA A 21 -3.23 5.29 3.25
CA ALA A 21 -4.53 4.67 3.48
C ALA A 21 -4.42 3.22 3.99
N ALA A 22 -3.50 2.43 3.41
CA ALA A 22 -3.27 1.04 3.82
C ALA A 22 -2.76 0.90 5.27
N SER A 23 -2.11 1.93 5.80
CA SER A 23 -1.61 1.99 7.18
C SER A 23 -2.58 2.70 8.15
N GLY A 24 -3.77 3.11 7.68
CA GLY A 24 -4.78 3.79 8.48
C GLY A 24 -4.37 5.19 8.97
N ARG A 25 -3.38 5.82 8.32
CA ARG A 25 -2.82 7.12 8.72
C ARG A 25 -3.17 8.19 7.69
N SER A 26 -3.20 9.44 8.14
CA SER A 26 -3.21 10.58 7.23
C SER A 26 -1.90 10.63 6.44
N LEU A 27 -1.94 11.21 5.22
CA LEU A 27 -0.76 11.33 4.38
C LEU A 27 0.40 12.03 5.10
N ASN A 28 0.11 13.15 5.77
CA ASN A 28 1.12 13.86 6.56
C ASN A 28 1.67 13.00 7.70
N GLY A 29 0.81 12.30 8.45
CA GLY A 29 1.26 11.44 9.54
C GLY A 29 2.13 10.27 9.06
N TRP A 30 1.82 9.72 7.89
CA TRP A 30 2.63 8.68 7.25
C TRP A 30 3.99 9.21 6.79
N VAL A 31 4.01 10.34 6.08
CA VAL A 31 5.25 10.97 5.58
C VAL A 31 6.16 11.39 6.74
N THR A 32 5.61 11.98 7.80
CA THR A 32 6.38 12.32 9.01
C THR A 32 7.01 11.08 9.63
N ALA A 33 6.27 9.96 9.74
CA ALA A 33 6.82 8.73 10.29
C ALA A 33 7.98 8.16 9.45
N VAL A 34 7.88 8.19 8.11
CA VAL A 34 8.97 7.78 7.22
C VAL A 34 10.19 8.67 7.40
N LEU A 35 10.01 9.99 7.37
CA LEU A 35 11.12 10.94 7.46
C LEU A 35 11.81 10.88 8.82
N SER A 36 11.05 10.75 9.92
CA SER A 36 11.60 10.57 11.26
C SER A 36 12.39 9.27 11.37
N ALA A 37 11.88 8.17 10.81
CA ALA A 37 12.62 6.93 10.73
C ALA A 37 13.94 7.11 9.97
N ALA A 38 13.94 7.83 8.84
CA ALA A 38 15.13 8.00 8.01
C ALA A 38 16.30 8.70 8.71
N VAL A 39 16.04 9.60 9.67
CA VAL A 39 17.05 10.49 10.29
C VAL A 39 17.49 10.12 11.71
N ASP A 40 17.00 9.02 12.28
CA ASP A 40 17.33 8.60 13.66
C ASP A 40 18.74 7.95 13.77
N PRO A 41 19.67 8.51 14.58
CA PRO A 41 21.08 8.08 14.65
C PRO A 41 21.37 6.84 15.51
N GLU A 42 20.42 6.34 16.32
CA GLU A 42 20.66 5.27 17.32
C GLU A 42 20.86 3.85 16.73
N THR A 43 20.93 3.71 15.41
CA THR A 43 21.05 2.40 14.76
C THR A 43 22.16 2.45 13.69
N ALA A 44 23.41 2.09 14.05
CA ALA A 44 24.71 1.87 13.30
C ALA A 44 25.19 0.40 12.94
N THR A 45 25.22 -0.10 11.66
CA THR A 45 25.13 -1.51 11.05
C THR A 45 23.96 -1.89 10.05
N ASP A 46 24.33 -2.10 8.77
CA ASP A 46 23.51 -2.44 7.57
C ASP A 46 22.25 -1.59 7.31
N GLU A 47 22.35 -0.73 6.29
CA GLU A 47 21.38 0.32 5.95
C GLU A 47 20.03 -0.24 5.50
N ALA A 48 20.03 -1.30 4.68
CA ALA A 48 18.80 -1.86 4.09
C ALA A 48 17.97 -2.65 5.10
N SER A 49 18.61 -3.42 5.97
CA SER A 49 17.92 -4.17 7.03
C SER A 49 17.31 -3.25 8.07
N ARG A 50 17.93 -2.10 8.31
CA ARG A 50 17.36 -1.08 9.19
C ARG A 50 16.28 -0.24 8.62
N VAL A 51 16.38 0.15 7.36
CA VAL A 51 15.24 0.82 6.72
C VAL A 51 14.03 -0.12 6.81
N ARG A 52 14.21 -1.42 6.60
CA ARG A 52 13.13 -2.40 6.83
C ARG A 52 12.66 -2.46 8.28
N GLU A 53 13.52 -2.64 9.27
CA GLU A 53 13.09 -2.67 10.69
C GLU A 53 12.44 -1.37 11.15
N ARG A 54 12.94 -0.22 10.68
CA ARG A 54 12.37 1.10 10.98
C ARG A 54 10.99 1.28 10.34
N LEU A 55 10.85 0.91 9.08
CA LEU A 55 9.55 0.93 8.37
C LEU A 55 8.58 -0.09 8.98
N ALA A 56 9.05 -1.23 9.46
CA ALA A 56 8.23 -2.20 10.21
C ALA A 56 7.74 -1.61 11.54
N ARG A 57 8.64 -1.00 12.35
CA ARG A 57 8.28 -0.35 13.62
C ARG A 57 7.33 0.84 13.43
N ALA A 58 7.41 1.53 12.29
CA ALA A 58 6.48 2.59 11.91
C ALA A 58 5.12 2.08 11.38
N GLY A 59 4.93 0.76 11.20
CA GLY A 59 3.72 0.16 10.64
C GLY A 59 3.53 0.40 9.14
N ILE A 60 4.62 0.68 8.43
CA ILE A 60 4.63 1.03 7.01
C ILE A 60 4.86 -0.19 6.13
N LEU A 61 5.70 -1.12 6.59
CA LEU A 61 5.69 -2.45 6.00
C LEU A 61 4.39 -3.13 6.42
N ALA A 62 3.78 -3.86 5.48
CA ALA A 62 2.82 -4.88 5.85
C ALA A 62 3.56 -5.80 6.84
N GLY A 63 3.22 -5.67 8.13
CA GLY A 63 3.76 -6.54 9.16
C GLY A 63 3.49 -7.99 8.77
N ASP A 64 4.27 -8.90 9.36
CA ASP A 64 4.18 -10.35 9.19
C ASP A 64 2.77 -10.72 8.77
N LEU A 65 2.57 -10.95 7.46
CA LEU A 65 1.28 -11.31 6.92
C LEU A 65 0.94 -12.55 7.72
N GLY A 66 -0.02 -12.45 8.64
CA GLY A 66 -0.31 -13.49 9.62
C GLY A 66 -0.35 -14.87 8.95
N PRO A 67 -0.18 -15.94 9.72
CA PRO A 67 0.29 -17.26 9.28
C PRO A 67 -0.16 -17.63 7.85
N PRO A 68 0.75 -18.18 7.00
CA PRO A 68 0.52 -18.42 5.58
C PRO A 68 -0.92 -18.85 5.31
N ARG A 69 -1.68 -18.01 4.60
CA ARG A 69 -3.07 -18.34 4.30
C ARG A 69 -3.07 -19.54 3.35
N PRO A 70 -3.87 -20.58 3.63
CA PRO A 70 -3.97 -21.71 2.71
C PRO A 70 -4.45 -21.21 1.36
N ARG A 71 -3.88 -21.77 0.29
CA ARG A 71 -4.33 -21.50 -1.07
C ARG A 71 -5.82 -21.86 -1.16
N PRO A 72 -6.68 -21.00 -1.73
CA PRO A 72 -8.09 -21.32 -1.91
C PRO A 72 -8.26 -22.59 -2.73
N ASP A 73 -9.30 -23.37 -2.41
CA ASP A 73 -9.73 -24.52 -3.19
C ASP A 73 -9.91 -24.12 -4.67
N PRO A 74 -9.22 -24.78 -5.63
CA PRO A 74 -9.34 -24.48 -7.05
C PRO A 74 -10.79 -24.51 -7.55
N ASP A 75 -11.62 -25.41 -7.03
CA ASP A 75 -13.02 -25.53 -7.46
C ASP A 75 -13.87 -24.39 -6.92
N ALA A 76 -13.61 -23.94 -5.69
CA ALA A 76 -14.23 -22.74 -5.14
C ALA A 76 -13.87 -21.49 -5.95
N VAL A 77 -12.61 -21.37 -6.38
CA VAL A 77 -12.15 -20.29 -7.25
C VAL A 77 -12.83 -20.36 -8.62
N ALA A 78 -12.94 -21.55 -9.22
CA ALA A 78 -13.61 -21.73 -10.51
C ALA A 78 -15.10 -21.35 -10.46
N ARG A 79 -15.80 -21.75 -9.40
CA ARG A 79 -17.21 -21.37 -9.15
C ARG A 79 -17.36 -19.87 -8.97
N ALA A 80 -16.53 -19.24 -8.13
CA ALA A 80 -16.54 -17.80 -7.91
C ALA A 80 -16.28 -17.02 -9.22
N ARG A 81 -15.31 -17.46 -10.01
CA ARG A 81 -15.00 -16.88 -11.33
C ARG A 81 -16.19 -16.95 -12.28
N LYS A 82 -16.86 -18.11 -12.35
CA LYS A 82 -18.06 -18.29 -13.18
C LYS A 82 -19.22 -17.38 -12.73
N MET A 83 -19.38 -17.19 -11.42
CA MET A 83 -20.40 -16.28 -10.86
C MET A 83 -20.09 -14.82 -11.15
N ALA A 84 -18.84 -14.40 -10.99
CA ALA A 84 -18.41 -13.03 -11.29
C ALA A 84 -18.60 -12.66 -12.77
N GLY A 85 -18.44 -13.63 -13.68
CA GLY A 85 -18.67 -13.44 -15.11
C GLY A 85 -20.13 -13.33 -15.55
N ARG A 86 -21.11 -13.45 -14.64
CA ARG A 86 -22.55 -13.30 -14.95
C ARG A 86 -23.06 -11.86 -14.85
N GLY A 87 -22.25 -10.95 -14.32
CA GLY A 87 -22.59 -9.53 -14.22
C GLY A 87 -22.50 -8.81 -15.56
N ARG A 88 -22.83 -7.53 -15.55
CA ARG A 88 -22.64 -6.65 -16.71
C ARG A 88 -21.14 -6.59 -17.05
N PRO A 89 -20.74 -6.89 -18.29
CA PRO A 89 -19.33 -6.88 -18.65
C PRO A 89 -18.78 -5.45 -18.63
N LEU A 90 -17.51 -5.32 -18.26
CA LEU A 90 -16.82 -4.02 -18.18
C LEU A 90 -16.87 -3.27 -19.52
N SER A 91 -16.84 -3.99 -20.64
CA SER A 91 -16.98 -3.42 -21.98
C SER A 91 -18.24 -2.58 -22.14
N ASP A 92 -19.35 -3.01 -21.55
CA ASP A 92 -20.64 -2.33 -21.70
C ASP A 92 -20.66 -1.05 -20.87
N LEU A 93 -20.02 -1.05 -19.69
CA LEU A 93 -19.88 0.15 -18.85
C LEU A 93 -18.96 1.19 -19.52
N VAL A 94 -17.88 0.72 -20.14
CA VAL A 94 -16.93 1.60 -20.85
C VAL A 94 -17.54 2.20 -22.11
N SER A 95 -18.40 1.46 -22.80
CA SER A 95 -19.06 1.93 -24.01
C SER A 95 -20.14 2.97 -23.70
N GLU A 96 -20.96 2.75 -22.66
CA GLU A 96 -21.95 3.74 -22.21
C GLU A 96 -21.31 5.06 -21.73
N GLY A 97 -20.17 5.00 -21.04
CA GLY A 97 -19.51 6.21 -20.51
C GLY A 97 -18.74 7.05 -21.52
N ARG A 98 -18.69 6.64 -22.80
CA ARG A 98 -18.01 7.37 -23.89
C ARG A 98 -18.98 7.95 -24.94
N GLY A 99 -20.29 7.75 -24.75
CA GLY A 99 -21.36 8.31 -25.57
C GLY A 99 -21.79 9.70 -25.14
#